data_AF-A0A0B5HHU7-F1
#
_entry.id   AF-A0A0B5HHU7-F1
#
_cell.length_a   1.000
_cell.length_b   1.000
_cell.length_c   1.000
_cell.angle_alpha   90.00
_cell.angle_beta   90.00
_cell.angle_gamma   90.00
#
_symmetry.space_group_name_H-M   'P 1'
#
loop_
_entity.id
_entity.type
_entity.pdbx_description
1 polymer ?
#
loop_
_entity_poly.entity_id
_entity_poly.type
_entity_poly.pdbx_seq_one_letter_code
_entity_poly.pdbx_strand_id
1 'polypeptide(L)'
;MSKPAFFLAVLLFSAALIASVSAHGPTVPPTEPPTVGSGDFRTIGFWKHQFAVATSNNNGKAQISASDLQGLLDELDANWTTFSGTTLGEGYDLLWLKKASMEERARQQCFATLLNWANGAVAFGELVDTDYDGFPDTTFSDAMADALTGSDYENNKNICDSINNMNP
;
A
#
# COMPACT_ATOMS: atom_id res chain seq x y z
N MET A 1 74.70 28.34 13.88
CA MET A 1 74.57 29.70 13.28
C MET A 1 74.24 29.57 11.79
N SER A 2 73.74 30.64 11.16
CA SER A 2 73.37 30.79 9.73
C SER A 2 72.08 30.10 9.21
N LYS A 3 71.01 30.91 9.16
CA LYS A 3 70.14 31.13 7.97
C LYS A 3 70.85 32.13 7.01
N PRO A 4 70.35 32.52 5.81
CA PRO A 4 69.01 32.34 5.18
C PRO A 4 69.14 31.69 3.75
N ALA A 5 68.32 31.87 2.70
CA ALA A 5 67.10 32.65 2.37
C ALA A 5 66.35 32.02 1.15
N PHE A 6 65.13 32.55 0.84
CA PHE A 6 64.40 32.45 -0.46
C PHE A 6 63.90 31.05 -0.91
N PHE A 7 62.86 30.90 -1.77
CA PHE A 7 62.01 31.86 -2.50
C PHE A 7 60.52 31.40 -2.50
N LEU A 8 59.58 32.31 -2.71
CA LEU A 8 58.13 32.08 -2.81
C LEU A 8 57.73 31.60 -4.22
N ALA A 9 56.86 30.59 -4.33
CA ALA A 9 56.14 30.27 -5.57
C ALA A 9 54.73 29.71 -5.28
N VAL A 10 53.71 30.41 -5.77
CA VAL A 10 52.30 29.99 -5.74
C VAL A 10 51.95 29.36 -7.09
N LEU A 11 51.25 28.23 -7.10
CA LEU A 11 50.70 27.62 -8.32
C LEU A 11 49.31 27.07 -8.03
N LEU A 12 48.28 27.85 -8.39
CA LEU A 12 46.91 27.32 -8.53
C LEU A 12 46.84 26.52 -9.84
N PHE A 13 46.33 25.30 -9.75
CA PHE A 13 45.80 24.59 -10.92
C PHE A 13 44.27 24.52 -10.81
N SER A 14 43.59 25.34 -11.60
CA SER A 14 42.17 25.16 -11.90
C SER A 14 42.04 24.43 -13.23
N ALA A 15 41.55 23.20 -13.20
CA ALA A 15 41.18 22.45 -14.39
C ALA A 15 39.66 22.46 -14.54
N ALA A 16 39.14 23.23 -15.49
CA ALA A 16 37.75 23.11 -15.91
C ALA A 16 37.64 21.94 -16.89
N LEU A 17 36.65 21.06 -16.69
CA LEU A 17 36.26 20.04 -17.67
C LEU A 17 34.77 20.21 -17.96
N ILE A 18 34.45 20.51 -19.21
CA ILE A 18 33.07 20.57 -19.74
C ILE A 18 32.93 19.44 -20.75
N ALA A 19 31.93 18.58 -20.55
CA ALA A 19 31.36 17.72 -21.60
C ALA A 19 29.89 17.40 -21.25
N SER A 20 29.05 17.24 -22.26
CA SER A 20 27.58 17.29 -22.17
C SER A 20 26.91 16.11 -22.88
N VAL A 21 25.84 15.56 -22.28
CA VAL A 21 24.81 14.69 -22.90
C VAL A 21 23.51 14.97 -22.14
N SER A 22 22.53 15.70 -22.70
CA SER A 22 21.46 15.31 -23.64
C SER A 22 20.26 14.58 -22.99
N ALA A 23 19.05 14.96 -23.41
CA ALA A 23 17.80 14.78 -22.67
C ALA A 23 17.00 13.52 -22.99
N HIS A 24 16.26 12.98 -22.01
CA HIS A 24 14.82 12.69 -22.11
C HIS A 24 14.18 12.28 -20.77
N GLY A 25 12.94 12.75 -20.54
CA GLY A 25 12.09 12.30 -19.43
C GLY A 25 11.58 13.46 -18.58
N PRO A 26 10.25 13.73 -18.51
CA PRO A 26 9.72 14.51 -17.41
C PRO A 26 9.93 13.72 -16.12
N THR A 27 10.65 14.30 -15.16
CA THR A 27 10.62 13.82 -13.78
C THR A 27 9.21 14.03 -13.27
N VAL A 28 8.40 12.97 -13.29
CA VAL A 28 7.15 12.93 -12.52
C VAL A 28 7.57 13.22 -11.07
N PRO A 29 7.09 14.30 -10.43
CA PRO A 29 7.36 14.51 -9.02
C PRO A 29 6.85 13.29 -8.25
N PRO A 30 7.43 12.93 -7.10
CA PRO A 30 6.83 11.90 -6.25
C PRO A 30 5.38 12.32 -6.01
N THR A 31 4.44 11.53 -6.52
CA THR A 31 3.02 11.85 -6.45
C THR A 31 2.68 11.93 -4.97
N GLU A 32 2.35 13.12 -4.48
CA GLU A 32 1.78 13.23 -3.13
C GLU A 32 0.56 12.28 -3.09
N PRO A 33 0.40 11.45 -2.04
CA PRO A 33 -0.71 10.53 -1.96
C PRO A 33 -2.00 11.32 -2.15
N PRO A 34 -2.94 10.84 -2.98
CA PRO A 34 -4.12 11.61 -3.33
C PRO A 34 -4.85 12.01 -2.05
N THR A 35 -5.10 13.32 -1.90
CA THR A 35 -5.73 13.88 -0.69
C THR A 35 -7.18 13.44 -0.51
N VAL A 36 -7.75 12.78 -1.52
CA VAL A 36 -9.09 12.21 -1.59
C VAL A 36 -9.01 10.89 -2.36
N GLY A 37 -9.56 9.80 -1.82
CA GLY A 37 -9.65 8.50 -2.48
C GLY A 37 -10.70 8.48 -3.60
N SER A 38 -10.72 7.45 -4.43
CA SER A 38 -11.69 7.38 -5.54
C SER A 38 -13.12 7.01 -5.10
N GLY A 39 -13.28 6.43 -3.92
CA GLY A 39 -14.54 5.85 -3.45
C GLY A 39 -14.93 4.52 -4.13
N ASP A 40 -14.06 3.95 -4.98
CA ASP A 40 -14.30 2.67 -5.68
C ASP A 40 -13.96 1.46 -4.80
N PHE A 41 -14.61 1.34 -3.63
CA PHE A 41 -14.39 0.18 -2.76
C PHE A 41 -14.77 -1.13 -3.45
N ARG A 42 -14.03 -2.19 -3.12
CA ARG A 42 -14.23 -3.53 -3.65
C ARG A 42 -14.46 -4.51 -2.51
N THR A 43 -15.53 -5.29 -2.63
CA THR A 43 -15.83 -6.35 -1.66
C THR A 43 -14.72 -7.41 -1.62
N ILE A 44 -14.63 -8.15 -0.52
CA ILE A 44 -13.73 -9.30 -0.40
C ILE A 44 -13.91 -10.33 -1.54
N GLY A 45 -15.11 -10.42 -2.13
CA GLY A 45 -15.39 -11.29 -3.28
C GLY A 45 -14.61 -10.89 -4.54
N PHE A 46 -14.43 -9.59 -4.78
CA PHE A 46 -13.60 -9.08 -5.87
C PHE A 46 -12.13 -9.47 -5.66
N TRP A 47 -11.57 -9.21 -4.48
CA TRP A 47 -10.18 -9.52 -4.15
C TRP A 47 -9.89 -11.02 -4.23
N LYS A 48 -10.79 -11.85 -3.68
CA LYS A 48 -10.76 -13.32 -3.83
C LYS A 48 -10.67 -13.77 -5.28
N HIS A 49 -11.34 -13.09 -6.21
CA HIS A 49 -11.28 -13.40 -7.63
C HIS A 49 -9.95 -12.95 -8.26
N GLN A 50 -9.47 -11.74 -7.98
CA GLN A 50 -8.20 -11.25 -8.53
C GLN A 50 -7.03 -12.18 -8.14
N PHE A 51 -6.91 -12.50 -6.85
CA PHE A 51 -5.86 -13.39 -6.33
C PHE A 51 -6.01 -14.83 -6.85
N ALA A 52 -7.23 -15.36 -6.99
CA ALA A 52 -7.43 -16.69 -7.55
C ALA A 52 -7.00 -16.80 -9.02
N VAL A 53 -7.24 -15.76 -9.82
CA VAL A 53 -6.77 -15.73 -11.21
C VAL A 53 -5.24 -15.55 -11.28
N ALA A 54 -4.67 -14.62 -10.49
CA ALA A 54 -3.23 -14.37 -10.47
C ALA A 54 -2.41 -15.60 -10.03
N THR A 55 -2.95 -16.43 -9.13
CA THR A 55 -2.32 -17.68 -8.67
C THR A 55 -2.68 -18.91 -9.50
N SER A 56 -3.36 -18.75 -10.65
CA SER A 56 -3.84 -19.86 -11.51
C SER A 56 -4.81 -20.85 -10.83
N ASN A 57 -5.44 -20.46 -9.72
CA ASN A 57 -6.52 -21.21 -9.06
C ASN A 57 -7.91 -20.98 -9.71
N ASN A 58 -8.04 -20.00 -10.61
CA ASN A 58 -9.26 -19.71 -11.36
C ASN A 58 -8.93 -19.28 -12.80
N ASN A 59 -9.67 -19.78 -13.78
CA ASN A 59 -9.49 -19.47 -15.21
C ASN A 59 -10.31 -18.27 -15.70
N GLY A 60 -10.95 -17.52 -14.79
CA GLY A 60 -11.68 -16.29 -15.11
C GLY A 60 -10.75 -15.15 -15.53
N LYS A 61 -11.34 -14.06 -16.03
CA LYS A 61 -10.59 -12.84 -16.37
C LYS A 61 -10.43 -11.97 -15.13
N ALA A 62 -9.20 -11.65 -14.75
CA ALA A 62 -8.90 -10.64 -13.75
C ALA A 62 -9.17 -9.22 -14.30
N GLN A 63 -9.49 -8.28 -13.41
CA GLN A 63 -9.61 -6.85 -13.72
C GLN A 63 -8.32 -6.09 -13.37
N ILE A 64 -7.55 -6.60 -12.41
CA ILE A 64 -6.24 -6.09 -12.00
C ILE A 64 -5.18 -7.12 -12.45
N SER A 65 -4.03 -6.68 -12.96
CA SER A 65 -2.99 -7.63 -13.39
C SER A 65 -2.23 -8.22 -12.19
N ALA A 66 -1.57 -9.36 -12.38
CA ALA A 66 -0.76 -9.96 -11.31
C ALA A 66 0.41 -9.06 -10.86
N SER A 67 0.96 -8.24 -11.76
CA SER A 67 1.97 -7.23 -11.42
C SER A 67 1.38 -6.07 -10.62
N ASP A 68 0.18 -5.61 -10.94
CA ASP A 68 -0.48 -4.55 -10.17
C ASP A 68 -0.86 -5.05 -8.77
N LEU A 69 -1.37 -6.28 -8.66
CA LEU A 69 -1.62 -6.93 -7.35
C LEU A 69 -0.34 -7.04 -6.51
N GLN A 70 0.81 -7.36 -7.13
CA GLN A 70 2.09 -7.35 -6.40
C GLN A 70 2.44 -5.94 -5.94
N GLY A 71 2.24 -4.91 -6.78
CA GLY A 71 2.42 -3.51 -6.37
C GLY A 71 1.52 -3.11 -5.19
N LEU A 72 0.28 -3.61 -5.12
CA LEU A 72 -0.58 -3.40 -3.94
C LEU A 72 0.01 -4.05 -2.68
N LEU A 73 0.56 -5.28 -2.80
CA LEU A 73 1.22 -5.97 -1.68
C LEU A 73 2.50 -5.27 -1.23
N ASP A 74 3.28 -4.72 -2.16
CA ASP A 74 4.48 -3.95 -1.88
C ASP A 74 4.14 -2.63 -1.12
N GLU A 75 3.01 -1.99 -1.46
CA GLU A 75 2.48 -0.83 -0.72
C GLU A 75 1.98 -1.22 0.69
N LEU A 76 1.40 -2.43 0.84
CA LEU A 76 1.06 -2.96 2.17
C LEU A 76 2.32 -3.27 3.00
N ASP A 77 3.37 -3.82 2.39
CA ASP A 77 4.64 -4.09 3.08
C ASP A 77 5.29 -2.81 3.62
N ALA A 78 5.25 -1.73 2.83
CA ALA A 78 5.81 -0.43 3.21
C ALA A 78 5.08 0.26 4.37
N ASN A 79 3.76 0.03 4.53
CA ASN A 79 2.90 0.79 5.45
C ASN A 79 2.30 -0.03 6.61
N TRP A 80 2.14 -1.35 6.46
CA TRP A 80 1.36 -2.21 7.35
C TRP A 80 2.11 -3.48 7.75
N THR A 81 2.80 -3.43 8.89
CA THR A 81 3.60 -4.55 9.42
C THR A 81 2.82 -5.86 9.58
N THR A 82 1.51 -5.80 9.81
CA THR A 82 0.60 -6.97 9.92
C THR A 82 0.57 -7.88 8.68
N PHE A 83 0.88 -7.34 7.50
CA PHE A 83 0.89 -8.07 6.23
C PHE A 83 2.22 -7.91 5.46
N SER A 84 3.28 -7.46 6.14
CA SER A 84 4.63 -7.37 5.57
C SER A 84 5.11 -8.72 5.03
N GLY A 85 5.78 -8.69 3.87
CA GLY A 85 6.29 -9.85 3.15
C GLY A 85 5.24 -10.74 2.47
N THR A 86 3.95 -10.39 2.50
CA THR A 86 2.88 -11.21 1.89
C THR A 86 3.08 -11.37 0.39
N THR A 87 3.23 -12.61 -0.08
CA THR A 87 3.27 -12.93 -1.52
C THR A 87 1.86 -13.09 -2.11
N LEU A 88 1.74 -13.09 -3.45
CA LEU A 88 0.48 -13.42 -4.15
C LEU A 88 -0.11 -14.78 -3.73
N GLY A 89 0.73 -15.77 -3.40
CA GLY A 89 0.30 -17.08 -2.91
C GLY A 89 -0.31 -17.01 -1.52
N GLU A 90 0.38 -16.35 -0.59
CA GLU A 90 -0.08 -16.18 0.79
C GLU A 90 -1.32 -15.28 0.87
N GLY A 91 -1.41 -14.24 0.04
CA GLY A 91 -2.61 -13.41 -0.08
C GLY A 91 -3.82 -14.19 -0.60
N TYR A 92 -3.62 -15.12 -1.54
CA TYR A 92 -4.67 -16.05 -1.97
C TYR A 92 -5.09 -16.99 -0.84
N ASP A 93 -4.13 -17.65 -0.17
CA ASP A 93 -4.42 -18.60 0.90
C ASP A 93 -5.12 -17.94 2.09
N LEU A 94 -4.68 -16.73 2.47
CA LEU A 94 -5.33 -15.88 3.47
C LEU A 94 -6.78 -15.60 3.06
N LEU A 95 -7.03 -15.13 1.83
CA LEU A 95 -8.37 -14.82 1.35
C LEU A 95 -9.28 -16.05 1.20
N TRP A 96 -8.76 -17.26 0.93
CA TRP A 96 -9.56 -18.44 0.58
C TRP A 96 -9.71 -19.52 1.68
N LEU A 97 -9.43 -19.22 2.95
CA LEU A 97 -9.64 -20.13 4.08
C LEU A 97 -11.10 -20.62 4.19
N LYS A 98 -11.35 -21.89 3.86
CA LYS A 98 -12.70 -22.51 3.80
C LYS A 98 -13.36 -22.73 5.16
N LYS A 99 -12.58 -22.79 6.26
CA LYS A 99 -13.05 -23.04 7.63
C LYS A 99 -12.41 -22.07 8.63
N ALA A 100 -12.32 -20.81 8.23
CA ALA A 100 -11.78 -19.74 9.07
C ALA A 100 -12.53 -19.61 10.41
N SER A 101 -11.75 -19.55 11.49
CA SER A 101 -12.12 -19.00 12.81
C SER A 101 -12.51 -17.51 12.73
N MET A 102 -12.99 -16.92 13.83
CA MET A 102 -13.35 -15.50 13.79
C MET A 102 -12.12 -14.59 13.58
N GLU A 103 -10.98 -14.93 14.18
CA GLU A 103 -9.69 -14.25 13.96
C GLU A 103 -9.30 -14.26 12.48
N GLU A 104 -9.31 -15.44 11.85
CA GLU A 104 -8.98 -15.60 10.43
C GLU A 104 -9.96 -14.83 9.52
N ARG A 105 -11.26 -14.74 9.89
CA ARG A 105 -12.25 -13.94 9.17
C ARG A 105 -12.02 -12.44 9.32
N ALA A 106 -11.62 -11.98 10.50
CA ALA A 106 -11.23 -10.58 10.71
C ALA A 106 -10.03 -10.24 9.84
N ARG A 107 -8.96 -11.05 9.89
CA ARG A 107 -7.77 -10.88 9.04
C ARG A 107 -8.10 -10.90 7.54
N GLN A 108 -9.02 -11.76 7.10
CA GLN A 108 -9.53 -11.80 5.73
C GLN A 108 -10.18 -10.48 5.29
N GLN A 109 -11.09 -9.94 6.11
CA GLN A 109 -11.79 -8.70 5.78
C GLN A 109 -10.85 -7.51 5.81
N CYS A 110 -10.02 -7.39 6.85
CA CYS A 110 -9.09 -6.27 6.98
C CYS A 110 -7.98 -6.29 5.91
N PHE A 111 -7.57 -7.47 5.43
CA PHE A 111 -6.68 -7.56 4.27
C PHE A 111 -7.36 -7.04 2.99
N ALA A 112 -8.63 -7.38 2.74
CA ALA A 112 -9.40 -6.80 1.64
C ALA A 112 -9.60 -5.28 1.79
N THR A 113 -9.77 -4.79 3.01
CA THR A 113 -9.89 -3.36 3.32
C THR A 113 -8.59 -2.60 3.03
N LEU A 114 -7.44 -3.17 3.40
CA LEU A 114 -6.14 -2.59 3.08
C LEU A 114 -5.83 -2.65 1.57
N LEU A 115 -6.28 -3.68 0.86
CA LEU A 115 -6.19 -3.72 -0.61
C LEU A 115 -7.03 -2.62 -1.28
N ASN A 116 -8.18 -2.24 -0.71
CA ASN A 116 -8.95 -1.08 -1.18
C ASN A 116 -8.16 0.24 -1.01
N TRP A 117 -7.52 0.43 0.14
CA TRP A 117 -6.64 1.57 0.39
C TRP A 117 -5.44 1.62 -0.56
N ALA A 118 -4.70 0.51 -0.72
CA ALA A 118 -3.57 0.42 -1.63
C ALA A 118 -3.97 0.65 -3.10
N ASN A 119 -5.20 0.27 -3.48
CA ASN A 119 -5.78 0.52 -4.80
C ASN A 119 -6.35 1.95 -4.95
N GLY A 120 -6.18 2.81 -3.95
CA GLY A 120 -6.57 4.22 -3.98
C GLY A 120 -8.06 4.50 -3.78
N ALA A 121 -8.84 3.53 -3.29
CA ALA A 121 -10.27 3.75 -3.02
C ALA A 121 -10.51 4.73 -1.85
N VAL A 122 -9.57 4.81 -0.91
CA VAL A 122 -9.65 5.64 0.31
C VAL A 122 -8.26 6.12 0.72
N ALA A 123 -8.16 7.35 1.23
CA ALA A 123 -6.96 7.91 1.85
C ALA A 123 -7.05 7.89 3.39
N PHE A 124 -5.90 7.86 4.08
CA PHE A 124 -5.84 7.68 5.55
C PHE A 124 -6.77 8.60 6.36
N GLY A 125 -6.85 9.88 5.99
CA GLY A 125 -7.63 10.89 6.70
C GLY A 125 -9.10 11.00 6.28
N GLU A 126 -9.57 10.16 5.37
CA GLU A 126 -10.97 10.15 4.95
C GLU A 126 -11.84 9.39 5.94
N LEU A 127 -13.11 9.80 6.04
CA LEU A 127 -14.09 9.11 6.85
C LEU A 127 -14.59 7.86 6.13
N VAL A 128 -14.79 6.78 6.89
CA VAL A 128 -15.39 5.52 6.48
C VAL A 128 -16.50 5.11 7.43
N ASP A 129 -17.43 4.31 6.93
CA ASP A 129 -18.48 3.65 7.71
C ASP A 129 -17.85 2.43 8.41
N THR A 130 -18.08 2.30 9.71
CA THR A 130 -17.52 1.21 10.54
C THR A 130 -18.59 0.33 11.21
N ASP A 131 -19.88 0.67 11.11
CA ASP A 131 -20.99 0.01 11.83
C ASP A 131 -22.21 -0.36 10.96
N TYR A 132 -22.13 -0.11 9.65
CA TYR A 132 -23.13 -0.33 8.60
C TYR A 132 -24.36 0.61 8.66
N ASP A 133 -24.28 1.78 9.31
CA ASP A 133 -25.37 2.76 9.32
C ASP A 133 -25.50 3.56 7.99
N GLY A 134 -24.48 3.50 7.12
CA GLY A 134 -24.41 4.19 5.83
C GLY A 134 -23.81 5.60 5.89
N PHE A 135 -23.31 6.05 7.05
CA PHE A 135 -22.74 7.37 7.28
C PHE A 135 -21.25 7.24 7.66
N PRO A 136 -20.32 7.76 6.84
CA PRO A 136 -18.90 7.74 7.20
C PRO A 136 -18.62 8.58 8.45
N ASP A 137 -18.10 7.96 9.50
CA ASP A 137 -18.01 8.54 10.86
C ASP A 137 -16.60 8.53 11.47
N THR A 138 -15.76 7.59 11.05
CA THR A 138 -14.44 7.30 11.63
C THR A 138 -13.36 7.44 10.56
N THR A 139 -12.17 7.97 10.87
CA THR A 139 -11.11 8.06 9.86
C THR A 139 -10.61 6.67 9.47
N PHE A 140 -10.21 6.46 8.21
CA PHE A 140 -9.65 5.18 7.77
C PHE A 140 -8.44 4.76 8.62
N SER A 141 -7.57 5.70 8.98
CA SER A 141 -6.45 5.43 9.88
C SER A 141 -6.88 4.93 11.25
N ASP A 142 -7.91 5.53 11.86
CA ASP A 142 -8.38 5.14 13.20
C ASP A 142 -9.12 3.79 13.14
N ALA A 143 -9.98 3.59 12.13
CA ALA A 143 -10.72 2.34 11.92
C ALA A 143 -9.77 1.14 11.72
N MET A 144 -8.70 1.31 10.93
CA MET A 144 -7.71 0.26 10.74
C MET A 144 -6.80 0.08 11.97
N ALA A 145 -6.51 1.14 12.73
CA ALA A 145 -5.75 1.01 13.98
C ALA A 145 -6.51 0.17 15.02
N ASP A 146 -7.83 0.37 15.17
CA ASP A 146 -8.68 -0.45 16.03
C ASP A 146 -8.78 -1.88 15.48
N ALA A 147 -9.23 -2.07 14.24
CA ALA A 147 -9.51 -3.39 13.68
C ALA A 147 -8.27 -4.31 13.52
N LEU A 148 -7.05 -3.75 13.44
CA LEU A 148 -5.81 -4.53 13.37
C LEU A 148 -5.20 -4.84 14.75
N THR A 149 -5.62 -4.17 15.83
CA THR A 149 -5.04 -4.33 17.17
C THR A 149 -6.02 -4.79 18.25
N GLY A 150 -7.33 -4.64 18.02
CA GLY A 150 -8.40 -5.10 18.90
C GLY A 150 -8.45 -6.62 19.04
N SER A 151 -8.89 -7.10 20.21
CA SER A 151 -9.06 -8.53 20.50
C SER A 151 -10.48 -9.05 20.26
N ASP A 152 -11.45 -8.18 19.98
CA ASP A 152 -12.79 -8.56 19.55
C ASP A 152 -12.80 -8.78 18.03
N TYR A 153 -12.44 -10.00 17.62
CA TYR A 153 -12.40 -10.35 16.20
C TYR A 153 -13.77 -10.30 15.51
N GLU A 154 -14.90 -10.34 16.23
CA GLU A 154 -16.20 -10.13 15.60
C GLU A 154 -16.38 -8.65 15.22
N ASN A 155 -16.02 -7.74 16.14
CA ASN A 155 -16.00 -6.30 15.91
C ASN A 155 -15.02 -5.91 14.80
N ASN A 156 -13.75 -6.33 14.89
CA ASN A 156 -12.73 -6.03 13.87
C ASN A 156 -13.16 -6.49 12.46
N LYS A 157 -13.78 -7.68 12.37
CA LYS A 157 -14.36 -8.22 11.12
C LYS A 157 -15.49 -7.32 10.61
N ASN A 158 -16.37 -6.85 11.49
CA ASN A 158 -17.49 -5.98 11.13
C ASN A 158 -17.01 -4.61 10.62
N ILE A 159 -16.05 -3.97 11.29
CA ILE A 159 -15.43 -2.70 10.84
C ILE A 159 -14.91 -2.87 9.40
N CYS A 160 -14.02 -3.84 9.19
CA CYS A 160 -13.39 -4.06 7.90
C CYS A 160 -14.38 -4.48 6.80
N ASP A 161 -15.42 -5.25 7.13
CA ASP A 161 -16.47 -5.63 6.19
C ASP A 161 -17.46 -4.47 5.89
N SER A 162 -17.75 -3.57 6.83
CA SER A 162 -18.54 -2.35 6.53
C SER A 162 -17.82 -1.50 5.48
N ILE A 163 -16.54 -1.20 5.73
CA ILE A 163 -15.68 -0.44 4.80
C ILE A 163 -15.63 -1.11 3.41
N ASN A 164 -15.51 -2.45 3.35
CA ASN A 164 -15.50 -3.20 2.08
C ASN A 164 -16.84 -3.18 1.31
N ASN A 165 -17.93 -2.75 1.93
CA ASN A 165 -19.26 -2.63 1.33
C ASN A 165 -19.74 -1.16 1.25
N MET A 166 -18.85 -0.18 1.44
CA MET A 166 -19.11 1.20 1.10
C MET A 166 -19.22 1.39 -0.41
N ASN A 167 -20.44 1.42 -0.96
CA ASN A 167 -20.73 1.73 -2.37
C ASN A 167 -20.24 0.67 -3.42
N PRO A 168 -20.71 -0.60 -3.34
CA PRO A 168 -20.23 -1.75 -4.16
C PRO A 168 -20.85 -1.89 -5.55
#